data_AF-A0A061NEJ0-F1
#
_entry.id   AF-A0A061NEJ0-F1
#
_cell.length_a   1.000
_cell.length_b   1.000
_cell.length_c   1.000
_cell.angle_alpha   90.00
_cell.angle_beta   90.00
_cell.angle_gamma   90.00
#
_symmetry.space_group_name_H-M   'P 1'
#
loop_
_entity.id
_entity.type
_entity.pdbx_description
1 polymer ?
#
loop_
_entity_poly.entity_id
_entity_poly.type
_entity_poly.pdbx_seq_one_letter_code
_entity_poly.pdbx_strand_id
1 'polypeptide(L)' 'MYVTLKKYKAHDENNEAKVGDIVRIMETRHLSKDKYFRLIKIVEESVII' A
#
# COMPACT_ATOMS: atom_id res chain seq x y z
N MET A 1 15.72 9.80 -19.23
CA MET A 1 14.31 9.70 -18.79
C MET A 1 14.36 9.46 -17.29
N TYR A 2 13.83 10.37 -16.48
CA TYR A 2 13.90 10.25 -15.02
C TYR A 2 12.67 9.53 -14.48
N VAL A 3 12.86 8.53 -13.62
CA VAL A 3 11.75 7.89 -12.90
C VAL A 3 11.54 8.62 -11.58
N THR A 4 10.32 9.06 -11.32
CA THR A 4 9.96 9.70 -10.04
C THR A 4 9.21 8.69 -9.17
N LEU A 5 9.69 8.52 -7.95
CA LEU A 5 9.16 7.58 -6.97
C LEU A 5 8.54 8.38 -5.83
N LYS A 6 7.27 8.13 -5.50
CA LYS A 6 6.61 8.77 -4.35
C LYS A 6 6.16 7.68 -3.37
N LYS A 7 6.53 7.86 -2.10
CA LYS A 7 6.19 6.93 -1.02
C LYS A 7 4.88 7.36 -0.38
N TYR A 8 3.97 6.40 -0.19
CA TYR A 8 2.67 6.62 0.44
C TYR A 8 2.54 5.73 1.68
N LYS A 9 1.87 6.25 2.72
CA LYS A 9 1.56 5.47 3.93
C LYS A 9 0.11 4.98 3.83
N ALA A 10 -0.05 3.68 3.59
CA ALA A 10 -1.36 3.03 3.61
C ALA A 10 -1.66 2.49 5.01
N HIS A 11 -2.94 2.43 5.34
CA HIS A 11 -3.45 1.73 6.50
C HIS A 11 -3.86 0.31 6.09
N ASP A 12 -3.26 -0.64 6.77
CA ASP A 12 -3.60 -2.05 6.78
C ASP A 12 -3.99 -2.40 8.22
N GLU A 13 -5.17 -2.98 8.42
CA GLU A 13 -5.70 -3.34 9.74
C GLU A 13 -5.23 -4.73 10.18
N ASN A 14 -5.01 -5.65 9.23
CA ASN A 14 -4.72 -7.06 9.49
C ASN A 14 -3.24 -7.43 9.21
N ASN A 15 -2.44 -6.49 8.68
CA ASN A 15 -1.07 -6.74 8.19
C ASN A 15 -1.03 -7.88 7.15
N GLU A 16 -2.01 -7.90 6.26
CA GLU A 16 -2.12 -8.91 5.20
C GLU A 16 -1.04 -8.72 4.14
N ALA A 17 -0.63 -7.48 3.86
CA ALA A 17 0.37 -7.20 2.84
C ALA A 17 1.81 -7.45 3.34
N LYS A 18 2.59 -8.18 2.56
CA LYS A 18 4.01 -8.46 2.81
C LYS A 18 4.91 -7.64 1.90
N VAL A 19 6.20 -7.62 2.25
CA VAL A 19 7.23 -6.96 1.45
C VAL A 19 7.39 -7.72 0.14
N GLY A 20 7.14 -7.03 -0.98
CA GLY A 20 7.21 -7.62 -2.32
C GLY A 20 5.85 -7.73 -3.02
N ASP A 21 4.75 -7.62 -2.27
CA ASP A 21 3.41 -7.71 -2.84
C ASP A 21 3.03 -6.43 -3.61
N ILE A 22 2.31 -6.61 -4.71
CA ILE A 22 1.73 -5.51 -5.47
C ILE A 22 0.34 -5.25 -4.92
N VAL A 23 0.17 -4.13 -4.22
CA VAL A 23 -1.09 -3.78 -3.55
C VAL A 23 -1.79 -2.61 -4.24
N ARG A 24 -3.12 -2.63 -4.21
CA ARG A 24 -3.96 -1.49 -4.57
C ARG A 24 -4.42 -0.76 -3.31
N ILE A 25 -4.20 0.55 -3.31
CA ILE A 25 -4.60 1.45 -2.22
C ILE A 25 -5.64 2.46 -2.72
N MET A 26 -6.57 2.85 -1.84
CA MET A 26 -7.56 3.90 -2.12
C MET A 26 -7.28 5.13 -1.28
N GLU A 27 -7.54 6.31 -1.81
CA GLU A 27 -7.67 7.52 -1.01
C GLU A 27 -8.91 7.43 -0.11
N THR A 28 -8.75 7.86 1.13
CA THR A 28 -9.81 7.89 2.13
C THR A 28 -9.71 9.17 2.96
N ARG A 29 -10.65 9.39 3.87
CA ARG A 29 -10.53 10.46 4.87
C ARG A 29 -9.23 10.28 5.66
N HIS A 30 -8.72 11.35 6.26
CA HIS A 30 -7.57 11.28 7.15
C HIS A 30 -7.74 10.15 8.20
N LEU A 31 -6.84 9.17 8.15
CA LEU A 31 -6.78 8.08 9.15
C LEU A 31 -5.76 8.43 10.25
N SER A 32 -4.77 9.26 9.92
CA SER A 32 -3.77 9.79 10.85
C SER A 32 -3.14 11.05 10.26
N LYS A 33 -2.08 11.59 10.90
CA LYS A 33 -1.35 12.79 10.44
C LYS A 33 -0.86 12.67 8.99
N ASP A 34 -0.39 11.48 8.61
CA ASP A 34 0.19 11.21 7.28
C ASP A 34 -0.52 10.08 6.52
N LYS A 35 -1.51 9.42 7.11
CA LYS A 35 -2.19 8.24 6.52
C LYS A 35 -3.50 8.70 5.87
N TYR A 36 -3.48 8.76 4.55
CA TYR A 36 -4.63 9.13 3.71
C TYR A 36 -5.10 7.97 2.81
N PHE A 37 -4.42 6.84 2.89
CA PHE A 37 -4.66 5.69 2.01
C PHE A 37 -5.04 4.46 2.84
N ARG A 38 -5.97 3.65 2.33
CA ARG A 38 -6.35 2.34 2.87
C ARG A 38 -5.99 1.25 1.88
N LEU A 39 -5.55 0.08 2.37
CA LEU A 39 -5.37 -1.12 1.55
C LEU A 39 -6.74 -1.63 1.06
N ILE A 40 -6.91 -1.78 -0.26
CA ILE A 40 -8.12 -2.35 -0.87
C ILE A 40 -7.94 -3.84 -1.10
N LYS A 41 -6.88 -4.20 -1.83
CA LYS A 41 -6.61 -5.57 -2.23
C LYS A 41 -5.14 -5.77 -2.57
N ILE A 42 -4.68 -7.00 -2.41
CA ILE A 42 -3.41 -7.49 -2.93
C ILE A 42 -3.68 -7.98 -4.36
N VAL A 43 -2.94 -7.45 -5.33
CA VAL A 43 -3.10 -7.77 -6.76
C VAL A 43 -2.20 -8.94 -7.14
N GLU A 44 -0.96 -8.93 -6.67
CA GLU A 44 0.00 -10.01 -6.84
C GLU A 44 0.67 -10.27 -5.50
N GLU A 45 0.51 -11.49 -5.00
CA GLU A 45 1.28 -12.00 -3.87
C GLU A 45 2.62 -12.48 -4.40
N SER A 46 3.71 -11.92 -3.87
CA SER A 46 5.03 -12.39 -4.22
C SER A 46 5.30 -13.66 -3.43
N VAL A 47 5.06 -14.82 -4.04
CA VAL A 47 5.49 -16.11 -3.49
C VAL A 47 7.01 -16.15 -3.54
N ILE A 48 7.65 -15.79 -2.42
CA ILE A 48 9.07 -16.07 -2.21
C ILE A 48 9.17 -17.58 -1.96
N ILE A 49 9.70 -18.30 -2.95
CA ILE A 49 10.00 -19.75 -2.89
C ILE A 49 11.34 -19.94 -2.19
#